data_AF-A0A1E4GHP0-F1
#
_entry.id   AF-A0A1E4GHP0-F1
#
_cell.length_a   1.000
_cell.length_b   1.000
_cell.length_c   1.000
_cell.angle_alpha   90.00
_cell.angle_beta   90.00
_cell.angle_gamma   90.00
#
_symmetry.space_group_name_H-M   'P 1'
#
loop_
_entity.id
_entity.type
_entity.pdbx_description
1 polymer ?
#
loop_
_entity_poly.entity_id
_entity_poly.type
_entity_poly.pdbx_seq_one_letter_code
_entity_poly.pdbx_strand_id
1 'polypeptide(L)'
;MPIRFLASLALALFSLFGVATAAESVTFTGEVTYRERIALPPDARLRMTLLRLPGEGVVVSATGQPTAGGQVPLSFTLNVRSSTIGSGGSYGLRAEILSGGQVLFRNERPVAVDPASPQAGLIIVNRAAGPRPGPVAPANPLADTQWVVTAIGGTPVLAQSKVTLQIMADNGAGGRGGCNSYFAETRFEDSPLSFGPVAGTMMACSEALMEQEGRYYDALARTANFARTGKSLHLLDSAGTVLVELETAP
;
A
#
# COMPACT_ATOMS: atom_id res chain seq x y z
N MET A 1 -67.21 47.31 -19.75
CA MET A 1 -66.46 46.22 -20.42
C MET A 1 -65.12 46.08 -19.70
N PRO A 2 -64.76 44.89 -19.20
CA PRO A 2 -63.93 44.71 -18.00
C PRO A 2 -62.48 44.36 -18.34
N ILE A 3 -61.48 44.73 -17.51
CA ILE A 3 -60.34 43.84 -17.18
C ILE A 3 -59.88 44.14 -15.74
N ARG A 4 -60.14 43.19 -14.84
CA ARG A 4 -59.51 43.03 -13.53
C ARG A 4 -58.17 42.33 -13.74
N PHE A 5 -57.09 42.70 -13.06
CA PHE A 5 -56.07 41.71 -12.67
C PHE A 5 -55.37 42.13 -11.37
N LEU A 6 -55.46 41.22 -10.39
CA LEU A 6 -54.85 41.31 -9.07
C LEU A 6 -53.31 41.20 -9.18
N ALA A 7 -52.60 42.09 -8.48
CA ALA A 7 -51.17 41.93 -8.24
C ALA A 7 -50.97 40.97 -7.06
N SER A 8 -50.63 39.72 -7.37
CA SER A 8 -50.35 38.68 -6.37
C SER A 8 -48.91 38.75 -5.86
N LEU A 9 -48.83 38.80 -4.54
CA LEU A 9 -47.72 38.53 -3.63
C LEU A 9 -46.75 37.42 -4.12
N ALA A 10 -45.46 37.75 -4.27
CA ALA A 10 -44.39 36.77 -4.49
C ALA A 10 -43.46 36.74 -3.27
N LEU A 11 -43.68 35.77 -2.37
CA LEU A 11 -42.80 35.44 -1.25
C LEU A 11 -41.78 34.40 -1.75
N ALA A 12 -40.58 34.84 -2.10
CA ALA A 12 -39.49 33.94 -2.50
C ALA A 12 -38.81 33.36 -1.26
N LEU A 13 -39.27 32.19 -0.81
CA LEU A 13 -38.52 31.34 0.12
C LEU A 13 -37.42 30.62 -0.68
N PHE A 14 -36.18 31.12 -0.58
CA PHE A 14 -35.01 30.48 -1.16
C PHE A 14 -34.59 29.30 -0.24
N SER A 15 -35.20 28.13 -0.44
CA SER A 15 -34.74 26.91 0.22
C SER A 15 -33.36 26.54 -0.34
N LEU A 16 -32.31 26.72 0.48
CA LEU A 16 -30.99 26.14 0.25
C LEU A 16 -31.13 24.61 0.23
N PHE A 17 -31.35 24.04 -0.94
CA PHE A 17 -31.03 22.63 -1.19
C PHE A 17 -29.51 22.53 -1.24
N GLY A 18 -28.91 22.19 -0.10
CA GLY A 18 -27.55 21.65 -0.08
C GLY A 18 -27.55 20.39 -0.92
N VAL A 19 -27.01 20.48 -2.14
CA VAL A 19 -26.73 19.31 -2.96
C VAL A 19 -25.62 18.56 -2.24
N ALA A 20 -26.00 17.54 -1.48
CA ALA A 20 -25.05 16.51 -1.08
C ALA A 20 -24.54 15.88 -2.38
N THR A 21 -23.33 16.24 -2.79
CA THR A 21 -22.63 15.55 -3.86
C THR A 21 -22.41 14.12 -3.39
N ALA A 22 -23.27 13.21 -3.83
CA ALA A 22 -23.00 11.80 -3.71
C ALA A 22 -21.65 11.57 -4.41
N ALA A 23 -20.62 11.21 -3.65
CA ALA A 23 -19.36 10.79 -4.23
C ALA A 23 -19.69 9.61 -5.15
N GLU A 24 -19.59 9.83 -6.45
CA GLU A 24 -19.91 8.83 -7.46
C GLU A 24 -18.98 7.64 -7.22
N SER A 25 -19.56 6.51 -6.84
CA SER A 25 -18.80 5.38 -6.30
C SER A 25 -19.08 4.16 -7.15
N VAL A 26 -18.04 3.63 -7.78
CA VAL A 26 -18.12 2.43 -8.59
C VAL A 26 -18.09 1.23 -7.65
N THR A 27 -19.16 0.45 -7.67
CA THR A 27 -19.31 -0.72 -6.80
C THR A 27 -19.09 -1.98 -7.62
N PHE A 28 -17.96 -2.65 -7.39
CA PHE A 28 -17.66 -3.94 -7.99
C PHE A 28 -18.31 -5.06 -7.17
N THR A 29 -19.08 -5.92 -7.83
CA THR A 29 -19.71 -7.09 -7.20
C THR A 29 -19.29 -8.37 -7.89
N GLY A 30 -19.25 -9.45 -7.12
CA GLY A 30 -18.95 -10.78 -7.63
C GLY A 30 -18.90 -11.81 -6.52
N GLU A 31 -18.45 -13.00 -6.90
CA GLU A 31 -18.30 -14.13 -6.00
C GLU A 31 -16.88 -14.67 -6.07
N VAL A 32 -16.36 -15.14 -4.94
CA VAL A 32 -15.05 -15.79 -4.84
C VAL A 32 -15.26 -17.25 -4.47
N THR A 33 -14.71 -18.16 -5.27
CA THR A 33 -14.78 -19.61 -5.02
C THR A 33 -13.41 -20.26 -5.17
N TYR A 34 -13.23 -21.45 -4.59
CA TYR A 34 -12.04 -22.27 -4.80
C TYR A 34 -12.42 -23.74 -4.98
N ARG A 35 -11.55 -24.51 -5.63
CA ARG A 35 -11.84 -25.89 -6.04
C ARG A 35 -11.79 -26.90 -4.88
N GLU A 36 -10.84 -26.72 -3.96
CA GLU A 36 -10.63 -27.62 -2.83
C GLU A 36 -11.61 -27.28 -1.70
N ARG A 37 -12.74 -27.98 -1.56
CA ARG A 37 -13.81 -27.70 -0.57
C ARG A 37 -13.39 -27.94 0.88
N ILE A 38 -12.38 -27.24 1.36
CA ILE A 38 -11.95 -27.22 2.77
C ILE A 38 -12.76 -26.17 3.52
N ALA A 39 -12.97 -26.35 4.83
CA ALA A 39 -13.54 -25.28 5.64
C ALA A 39 -12.53 -24.13 5.75
N LEU A 40 -12.99 -22.89 5.55
CA LEU A 40 -12.16 -21.72 5.84
C LEU A 40 -11.94 -21.60 7.34
N PRO A 41 -10.75 -21.19 7.79
CA PRO A 41 -10.54 -20.80 9.17
C PRO A 41 -11.57 -19.73 9.61
N PRO A 42 -12.01 -19.72 10.87
CA PRO A 42 -13.00 -18.76 11.35
C PRO A 42 -12.49 -17.31 11.32
N ASP A 43 -11.17 -17.11 11.39
CA ASP A 43 -10.50 -15.81 11.27
C ASP A 43 -10.24 -15.39 9.81
N ALA A 44 -10.59 -16.22 8.83
CA ALA A 44 -10.29 -15.96 7.44
C ALA A 44 -10.97 -14.68 6.96
N ARG A 45 -10.26 -13.83 6.22
CA ARG A 45 -10.75 -12.55 5.67
C ARG A 45 -10.54 -12.51 4.17
N LEU A 46 -11.55 -12.02 3.45
CA LEU A 46 -11.43 -11.76 2.02
C LEU A 46 -10.87 -10.34 1.79
N ARG A 47 -9.73 -10.24 1.11
CA ARG A 47 -9.16 -8.97 0.62
C ARG A 47 -9.40 -8.88 -0.88
N MET A 48 -9.99 -7.77 -1.30
CA MET A 48 -10.19 -7.42 -2.70
C MET A 48 -9.31 -6.22 -3.03
N THR A 49 -8.46 -6.38 -4.03
CA THR A 49 -7.56 -5.34 -4.51
C THR A 49 -7.86 -5.04 -5.97
N LEU A 50 -8.14 -3.77 -6.27
CA LEU A 50 -8.22 -3.25 -7.63
C LEU A 50 -6.84 -2.78 -8.06
N LEU A 51 -6.37 -3.30 -9.19
CA LEU A 51 -5.08 -3.04 -9.79
C LEU A 51 -5.26 -2.32 -11.13
N ARG A 52 -4.32 -1.47 -11.50
CA ARG A 52 -4.23 -0.89 -12.85
C ARG A 52 -3.40 -1.81 -13.76
N LEU A 53 -3.89 -2.07 -14.97
CA LEU A 53 -3.25 -2.91 -15.97
C LEU A 53 -2.75 -2.08 -17.18
N PRO A 54 -1.64 -2.49 -17.82
CA PRO A 54 -0.75 -3.59 -17.43
C PRO A 54 0.20 -3.17 -16.28
N GLY A 55 0.27 -3.95 -15.18
CA GLY A 55 1.19 -3.67 -14.04
C GLY A 55 0.65 -4.07 -12.65
N GLU A 56 1.42 -3.73 -11.60
CA GLU A 56 1.10 -3.95 -10.17
C GLU A 56 0.66 -2.66 -9.44
N GLY A 57 0.32 -1.59 -10.17
CA GLY A 57 -0.15 -0.34 -9.57
C GLY A 57 -1.44 -0.56 -8.78
N VAL A 58 -1.34 -0.69 -7.45
CA VAL A 58 -2.50 -0.83 -6.56
C VAL A 58 -3.29 0.48 -6.58
N VAL A 59 -4.55 0.39 -7.02
CA VAL A 59 -5.46 1.54 -7.09
C VAL A 59 -6.23 1.66 -5.79
N VAL A 60 -6.75 0.53 -5.30
CA VAL A 60 -7.45 0.45 -4.01
C VAL A 60 -7.37 -0.98 -3.50
N SER A 61 -7.24 -1.13 -2.18
CA SER A 61 -7.34 -2.43 -1.51
C SER A 61 -8.35 -2.30 -0.38
N ALA A 62 -9.31 -3.22 -0.31
CA ALA A 62 -10.26 -3.31 0.78
C ALA A 62 -10.25 -4.73 1.36
N THR A 63 -10.29 -4.83 2.67
CA THR A 63 -10.38 -6.11 3.38
C THR A 63 -11.74 -6.20 4.06
N GLY A 64 -12.47 -7.27 3.78
CA GLY A 64 -13.77 -7.55 4.36
C GLY A 64 -13.70 -8.03 5.81
N GLN A 65 -14.87 -8.19 6.41
CA GLN A 65 -15.01 -8.81 7.73
C GLN A 65 -14.61 -10.31 7.67
N PRO A 66 -14.27 -10.91 8.82
CA PRO A 66 -14.01 -12.34 8.89
C PRO A 66 -15.19 -13.13 8.31
N THR A 67 -14.88 -14.16 7.52
CA THR A 67 -15.89 -15.03 6.91
C THR A 67 -16.58 -15.92 7.94
N ALA A 68 -16.08 -15.95 9.20
CA ALA A 68 -16.62 -16.74 10.30
C ALA A 68 -16.78 -18.23 9.95
N GLY A 69 -15.87 -18.78 9.13
CA GLY A 69 -15.96 -20.15 8.63
C GLY A 69 -16.93 -20.31 7.45
N GLY A 70 -17.30 -19.21 6.80
CA GLY A 70 -18.24 -19.17 5.68
C GLY A 70 -17.88 -20.17 4.57
N GLN A 71 -18.90 -20.86 4.06
CA GLN A 71 -18.77 -21.76 2.92
C GLN A 71 -18.68 -20.95 1.63
N VAL A 72 -17.74 -21.33 0.75
CA VAL A 72 -17.69 -20.79 -0.61
C VAL A 72 -18.93 -21.21 -1.41
N PRO A 73 -19.41 -20.39 -2.36
CA PRO A 73 -18.82 -19.11 -2.81
C PRO A 73 -19.04 -17.94 -1.84
N LEU A 74 -18.02 -17.09 -1.68
CA LEU A 74 -18.08 -15.87 -0.87
C LEU A 74 -18.47 -14.70 -1.76
N SER A 75 -19.64 -14.12 -1.55
CA SER A 75 -20.04 -12.89 -2.22
C SER A 75 -19.24 -11.71 -1.69
N PHE A 76 -18.82 -10.81 -2.58
CA PHE A 76 -18.12 -9.59 -2.20
C PHE A 76 -18.74 -8.35 -2.85
N THR A 77 -18.57 -7.23 -2.17
CA THR A 77 -18.91 -5.90 -2.65
C THR A 77 -17.73 -4.99 -2.36
N LEU A 78 -17.09 -4.46 -3.40
CA LEU A 78 -15.99 -3.52 -3.30
C LEU A 78 -16.46 -2.15 -3.80
N ASN A 79 -16.63 -1.21 -2.88
CA ASN A 79 -17.00 0.15 -3.22
C ASN A 79 -15.75 1.03 -3.39
N VAL A 80 -15.58 1.61 -4.58
CA VAL A 80 -14.42 2.41 -4.97
C VAL A 80 -14.89 3.80 -5.41
N ARG A 81 -14.24 4.86 -4.94
CA ARG A 81 -14.55 6.22 -5.40
C ARG A 81 -14.15 6.38 -6.85
N SER A 82 -15.03 6.96 -7.68
CA SER A 82 -14.77 7.19 -9.11
C SER A 82 -13.52 8.04 -9.35
N SER A 83 -13.22 8.98 -8.45
CA SER A 83 -12.02 9.83 -8.52
C SER A 83 -10.69 9.06 -8.42
N THR A 84 -10.70 7.84 -7.86
CA THR A 84 -9.51 6.97 -7.78
C THR A 84 -9.32 6.15 -9.07
N ILE A 85 -10.36 6.03 -9.88
CA ILE A 85 -10.37 5.31 -11.16
C ILE A 85 -10.11 6.35 -12.27
N GLY A 86 -8.89 6.36 -12.81
CA GLY A 86 -8.54 7.19 -13.97
C GLY A 86 -9.38 6.86 -15.21
N SER A 87 -9.63 7.86 -16.05
CA SER A 87 -10.30 7.69 -17.34
C SER A 87 -9.42 6.90 -18.31
N GLY A 88 -9.92 5.76 -18.81
CA GLY A 88 -9.30 5.00 -19.91
C GLY A 88 -8.22 3.98 -19.53
N GLY A 89 -8.07 3.64 -18.24
CA GLY A 89 -7.19 2.53 -17.81
C GLY A 89 -7.88 1.17 -17.85
N SER A 90 -7.12 0.10 -18.11
CA SER A 90 -7.60 -1.26 -17.83
C SER A 90 -7.44 -1.55 -16.35
N TYR A 91 -8.42 -2.20 -15.73
CA TYR A 91 -8.39 -2.55 -14.32
C TYR A 91 -8.48 -4.06 -14.14
N GLY A 92 -7.92 -4.55 -13.04
CA GLY A 92 -7.99 -5.96 -12.67
C GLY A 92 -8.30 -6.14 -11.20
N LEU A 93 -9.16 -7.09 -10.86
CA LEU A 93 -9.43 -7.50 -9.49
C LEU A 93 -8.52 -8.67 -9.07
N ARG A 94 -7.89 -8.51 -7.93
CA ARG A 94 -7.21 -9.57 -7.19
C ARG A 94 -8.02 -9.89 -5.94
N ALA A 95 -8.39 -11.15 -5.80
CA ALA A 95 -9.08 -11.70 -4.64
C ALA A 95 -8.10 -12.54 -3.85
N GLU A 96 -7.99 -12.28 -2.55
CA GLU A 96 -7.13 -12.99 -1.63
C GLU A 96 -7.89 -13.39 -0.37
N ILE A 97 -7.77 -14.65 0.04
CA ILE A 97 -8.29 -15.11 1.33
C ILE A 97 -7.12 -15.22 2.29
N LEU A 98 -7.15 -14.46 3.38
CA LEU A 98 -6.09 -14.39 4.38
C LEU A 98 -6.54 -15.03 5.69
N SER A 99 -5.63 -15.65 6.44
CA SER A 99 -5.83 -16.10 7.82
C SER A 99 -4.49 -15.94 8.56
N GLY A 100 -4.52 -15.41 9.79
CA GLY A 100 -3.29 -15.11 10.55
C GLY A 100 -2.27 -14.21 9.83
N GLY A 101 -2.71 -13.36 8.88
CA GLY A 101 -1.83 -12.51 8.06
C GLY A 101 -1.22 -13.20 6.83
N GLN A 102 -1.40 -14.50 6.66
CA GLN A 102 -0.92 -15.26 5.51
C GLN A 102 -2.02 -15.37 4.44
N VAL A 103 -1.65 -15.22 3.17
CA VAL A 103 -2.56 -15.48 2.04
C VAL A 103 -2.68 -16.99 1.83
N LEU A 104 -3.88 -17.53 2.04
CA LEU A 104 -4.20 -18.96 1.84
C LEU A 104 -4.64 -19.24 0.40
N PHE A 105 -5.40 -18.31 -0.20
CA PHE A 105 -5.92 -18.44 -1.56
C PHE A 105 -5.77 -17.13 -2.31
N ARG A 106 -5.41 -17.20 -3.60
CA ARG A 106 -5.38 -16.05 -4.51
C ARG A 106 -5.66 -16.44 -5.95
N ASN A 107 -6.17 -15.53 -6.77
CA ASN A 107 -6.21 -15.71 -8.22
C ASN A 107 -4.83 -15.48 -8.85
N GLU A 108 -4.45 -16.30 -9.83
CA GLU A 108 -3.11 -16.27 -10.45
C GLU A 108 -2.86 -14.99 -11.27
N ARG A 109 -3.89 -14.50 -11.94
CA ARG A 109 -3.87 -13.26 -12.72
C ARG A 109 -5.04 -12.39 -12.28
N PRO A 110 -4.87 -11.06 -12.17
CA PRO A 110 -5.99 -10.15 -11.92
C PRO A 110 -7.09 -10.37 -12.96
N VAL A 111 -8.33 -10.51 -12.50
CA VAL A 111 -9.50 -10.64 -13.38
C VAL A 111 -9.78 -9.26 -13.94
N ALA A 112 -9.65 -9.09 -15.25
CA ALA A 112 -9.93 -7.81 -15.89
C ALA A 112 -11.37 -7.37 -15.59
N VAL A 113 -11.54 -6.13 -15.15
CA VAL A 113 -12.83 -5.52 -14.89
C VAL A 113 -12.95 -4.18 -15.59
N ASP A 114 -14.15 -3.88 -16.05
CA ASP A 114 -14.49 -2.59 -16.62
C ASP A 114 -15.21 -1.76 -15.56
N PRO A 115 -14.69 -0.58 -15.16
CA PRO A 115 -15.40 0.33 -14.26
C PRO A 115 -16.76 0.78 -14.81
N ALA A 116 -16.98 0.77 -16.12
CA ALA A 116 -18.28 1.08 -16.74
C ALA A 116 -19.28 -0.10 -16.65
N SER A 117 -18.80 -1.32 -16.40
CA SER A 117 -19.61 -2.51 -16.15
C SER A 117 -19.02 -3.30 -14.97
N PRO A 118 -19.28 -2.85 -13.72
CA PRO A 118 -18.55 -3.28 -12.53
C PRO A 118 -19.01 -4.65 -12.00
N GLN A 119 -19.14 -5.63 -12.89
CA GLN A 119 -19.47 -7.02 -12.57
C GLN A 119 -18.24 -7.89 -12.81
N ALA A 120 -17.71 -8.47 -11.73
CA ALA A 120 -16.55 -9.35 -11.80
C ALA A 120 -16.92 -10.82 -12.07
N GLY A 121 -18.21 -11.17 -11.90
CA GLY A 121 -18.69 -12.54 -12.01
C GLY A 121 -18.09 -13.46 -10.93
N LEU A 122 -17.76 -14.70 -11.32
CA LEU A 122 -17.16 -15.70 -10.44
C LEU A 122 -15.63 -15.70 -10.56
N ILE A 123 -14.95 -15.29 -9.50
CA ILE A 123 -13.50 -15.32 -9.37
C ILE A 123 -13.09 -16.64 -8.72
N ILE A 124 -12.36 -17.45 -9.48
CA ILE A 124 -11.75 -18.67 -8.95
C ILE A 124 -10.42 -18.32 -8.32
N VAL A 125 -10.30 -18.50 -7.02
CA VAL A 125 -9.02 -18.43 -6.30
C VAL A 125 -8.45 -19.84 -6.15
N ASN A 126 -7.17 -19.97 -6.44
CA ASN A 126 -6.45 -21.22 -6.20
C ASN A 126 -5.78 -21.11 -4.85
N ARG A 127 -5.42 -22.26 -4.24
CA ARG A 127 -4.55 -22.27 -3.08
C ARG A 127 -3.33 -21.44 -3.46
N ALA A 128 -3.14 -20.32 -2.76
CA ALA A 128 -1.90 -19.60 -2.88
C ALA A 128 -0.86 -20.62 -2.44
N ALA A 129 0.09 -20.93 -3.30
CA ALA A 129 1.22 -21.73 -2.88
C ALA A 129 1.75 -21.03 -1.62
N GLY A 130 1.52 -21.62 -0.44
CA GLY A 130 2.13 -21.16 0.80
C GLY A 130 3.61 -20.94 0.48
N PRO A 131 4.20 -19.83 0.96
CA PRO A 131 5.32 -19.13 0.33
C PRO A 131 6.08 -20.07 -0.59
N ARG A 132 5.76 -20.04 -1.89
CA ARG A 132 6.44 -20.90 -2.86
C ARG A 132 7.90 -20.50 -2.73
N PRO A 133 8.84 -21.40 -2.37
CA PRO A 133 10.23 -21.08 -2.61
C PRO A 133 10.31 -20.94 -4.13
N GLY A 134 10.27 -19.70 -4.60
CA GLY A 134 10.75 -19.37 -5.94
C GLY A 134 12.25 -19.70 -5.99
N PRO A 135 12.97 -19.27 -7.03
CA PRO A 135 14.41 -19.08 -6.83
C PRO A 135 14.52 -18.28 -5.53
N VAL A 136 15.20 -18.83 -4.52
CA VAL A 136 15.51 -18.11 -3.29
C VAL A 136 16.21 -16.86 -3.80
N ALA A 137 15.50 -15.73 -3.86
CA ALA A 137 16.15 -14.44 -4.01
C ALA A 137 17.27 -14.48 -2.98
N PRO A 138 18.55 -14.31 -3.39
CA PRO A 138 19.68 -14.58 -2.52
C PRO A 138 19.36 -13.95 -1.18
N ALA A 139 19.34 -14.78 -0.13
CA ALA A 139 18.78 -14.43 1.17
C ALA A 139 19.20 -13.00 1.49
N ASN A 140 18.23 -12.07 1.50
CA ASN A 140 18.53 -10.67 1.68
C ASN A 140 19.25 -10.59 3.04
N PRO A 141 20.55 -10.27 3.06
CA PRO A 141 21.35 -10.38 4.27
C PRO A 141 20.94 -9.35 5.31
N LEU A 142 20.02 -8.44 4.96
CA LEU A 142 19.48 -7.38 5.80
C LEU A 142 17.97 -7.56 6.09
N ALA A 143 17.32 -8.59 5.53
CA ALA A 143 15.89 -8.84 5.75
C ALA A 143 15.57 -9.22 7.19
N ASP A 144 14.33 -8.94 7.60
CA ASP A 144 13.77 -9.21 8.93
C ASP A 144 14.59 -8.65 10.10
N THR A 145 15.47 -7.68 9.83
CA THR A 145 16.28 -7.01 10.83
C THR A 145 15.84 -5.56 10.95
N GLN A 146 15.53 -5.13 12.17
CA GLN A 146 15.29 -3.72 12.46
C GLN A 146 16.62 -3.04 12.78
N TRP A 147 16.92 -2.00 12.04
CA TRP A 147 18.09 -1.17 12.17
C TRP A 147 17.71 0.18 12.76
N VAL A 148 18.54 0.69 13.65
CA VAL A 148 18.44 2.03 14.23
C VAL A 148 19.55 2.87 13.62
N VAL A 149 19.18 4.00 13.01
CA VAL A 149 20.16 4.90 12.39
C VAL A 149 20.86 5.68 13.51
N THR A 150 22.19 5.68 13.50
CA THR A 150 23.04 6.39 14.46
C THR A 150 23.56 7.69 13.87
N ALA A 151 23.91 7.69 12.57
CA ALA A 151 24.39 8.88 11.86
C ALA A 151 23.94 8.91 10.39
N ILE A 152 23.73 10.12 9.87
CA ILE A 152 23.34 10.40 8.48
C ILE A 152 24.35 11.41 7.92
N GLY A 153 25.09 11.03 6.88
CA GLY A 153 26.12 11.85 6.25
C GLY A 153 27.19 12.32 7.23
N GLY A 154 27.60 11.45 8.17
CA GLY A 154 28.54 11.78 9.25
C GLY A 154 27.98 12.66 10.37
N THR A 155 26.69 13.06 10.32
CA THR A 155 26.04 13.80 11.40
C THR A 155 25.22 12.83 12.27
N PRO A 156 25.46 12.76 13.60
CA PRO A 156 24.64 11.96 14.50
C PRO A 156 23.17 12.35 14.46
N VAL A 157 22.27 11.37 14.58
CA VAL A 157 20.83 11.65 14.67
C VAL A 157 20.48 12.39 15.96
N LEU A 158 19.47 13.25 15.90
CA LEU A 158 18.94 13.96 17.06
C LEU A 158 18.37 12.97 18.08
N ALA A 159 18.80 13.05 19.35
CA ALA A 159 18.41 12.12 20.42
C ALA A 159 16.88 12.01 20.64
N GLN A 160 16.13 13.05 20.29
CA GLN A 160 14.67 13.09 20.36
C GLN A 160 13.97 12.31 19.22
N SER A 161 14.72 11.82 18.23
CA SER A 161 14.23 11.16 17.04
C SER A 161 14.83 9.77 16.90
N LYS A 162 13.97 8.74 16.95
CA LYS A 162 14.37 7.36 16.64
C LYS A 162 14.15 7.13 15.15
N VAL A 163 15.20 7.29 14.37
CA VAL A 163 15.20 6.94 12.95
C VAL A 163 15.46 5.46 12.81
N THR A 164 14.62 4.76 12.05
CA THR A 164 14.69 3.31 11.89
C THR A 164 14.59 2.88 10.44
N LEU A 165 15.21 1.74 10.13
CA LEU A 165 15.13 1.06 8.85
C LEU A 165 14.82 -0.41 9.09
N GLN A 166 13.78 -0.91 8.46
CA GLN A 166 13.47 -2.33 8.40
C GLN A 166 13.33 -2.72 6.94
N ILE A 167 14.01 -3.78 6.54
CA ILE A 167 13.88 -4.37 5.20
C ILE A 167 13.12 -5.69 5.37
N MET A 168 11.99 -5.80 4.69
CA MET A 168 11.11 -6.96 4.71
C MET A 168 11.58 -8.00 3.70
N ALA A 169 11.17 -9.25 3.91
CA ALA A 169 11.52 -10.37 3.03
C ALA A 169 11.00 -10.24 1.59
N ASP A 170 10.00 -9.37 1.36
CA ASP A 170 9.46 -9.03 0.04
C ASP A 170 10.19 -7.87 -0.65
N ASN A 171 11.34 -7.44 -0.11
CA ASN A 171 12.13 -6.27 -0.53
C ASN A 171 11.46 -4.91 -0.27
N GLY A 172 10.35 -4.84 0.47
CA GLY A 172 9.89 -3.55 0.97
C GLY A 172 10.80 -3.05 2.10
N ALA A 173 11.17 -1.78 2.07
CA ALA A 173 11.86 -1.10 3.16
C ALA A 173 10.95 -0.05 3.78
N GLY A 174 11.04 0.12 5.10
CA GLY A 174 10.27 1.14 5.77
C GLY A 174 10.73 1.37 7.20
N GLY A 175 10.18 2.40 7.82
CA GLY A 175 10.50 2.74 9.19
C GLY A 175 10.12 4.17 9.51
N ARG A 176 10.84 4.75 10.47
CA ARG A 176 10.66 6.14 10.87
C ARG A 176 11.83 6.96 10.32
N GLY A 177 11.56 7.95 9.47
CA GLY A 177 12.55 8.85 8.86
C GLY A 177 12.94 10.01 9.79
N GLY A 178 12.17 10.17 10.86
CA GLY A 178 12.47 11.05 11.98
C GLY A 178 11.18 11.57 12.58
N CYS A 179 10.51 12.45 11.84
CA CYS A 179 9.15 12.88 12.14
C CYS A 179 8.16 11.87 11.56
N ASN A 180 8.32 11.56 10.28
CA ASN A 180 7.39 10.79 9.49
C ASN A 180 7.77 9.31 9.43
N SER A 181 6.76 8.51 9.13
CA SER A 181 6.95 7.14 8.68
C SER A 181 7.22 7.15 7.18
N TYR A 182 8.14 6.32 6.72
CA TYR A 182 8.45 6.17 5.29
C TYR A 182 8.37 4.71 4.85
N PHE A 183 8.21 4.55 3.55
CA PHE A 183 8.19 3.30 2.83
C PHE A 183 8.93 3.49 1.50
N ALA A 184 9.69 2.48 1.10
CA ALA A 184 10.48 2.43 -0.12
C ALA A 184 10.57 0.96 -0.57
N GLU A 185 10.98 0.73 -1.81
CA GLU A 185 11.35 -0.61 -2.29
C GLU A 185 12.87 -0.76 -2.30
N THR A 186 13.38 -1.98 -2.18
CA THR A 186 14.81 -2.28 -2.29
C THR A 186 15.08 -3.23 -3.45
N ARG A 187 16.24 -3.09 -4.09
CA ARG A 187 16.68 -3.98 -5.17
C ARG A 187 18.11 -4.42 -4.93
N PHE A 188 18.37 -5.71 -5.17
CA PHE A 188 19.64 -6.40 -4.93
C PHE A 188 20.27 -6.96 -6.23
N GLU A 189 19.77 -6.56 -7.41
CA GLU A 189 20.09 -7.21 -8.70
C GLU A 189 21.36 -6.69 -9.40
N ASP A 190 21.65 -5.38 -9.35
CA ASP A 190 22.70 -4.75 -10.19
C ASP A 190 23.83 -4.03 -9.43
N SER A 191 23.66 -3.79 -8.14
CA SER A 191 24.64 -3.28 -7.18
C SER A 191 24.08 -3.61 -5.80
N PRO A 192 24.93 -3.96 -4.81
CA PRO A 192 24.51 -4.84 -3.71
C PRO A 192 23.35 -4.29 -2.86
N LEU A 193 23.00 -3.00 -2.94
CA LEU A 193 21.71 -2.49 -2.46
C LEU A 193 21.36 -1.16 -3.12
N SER A 194 20.16 -1.03 -3.68
CA SER A 194 19.58 0.26 -4.09
C SER A 194 18.16 0.42 -3.55
N PHE A 195 17.77 1.67 -3.26
CA PHE A 195 16.42 2.02 -2.83
C PHE A 195 15.64 2.65 -3.99
N GLY A 196 14.37 2.26 -4.12
CA GLY A 196 13.41 2.92 -4.98
C GLY A 196 12.95 4.27 -4.39
N PRO A 197 11.94 4.91 -5.02
CA PRO A 197 11.38 6.16 -4.53
C PRO A 197 10.93 6.02 -3.07
N VAL A 198 11.44 6.89 -2.21
CA VAL A 198 11.03 6.96 -0.81
C VAL A 198 9.76 7.81 -0.73
N ALA A 199 8.71 7.24 -0.15
CA ALA A 199 7.47 7.93 0.13
C ALA A 199 7.23 7.95 1.64
N GLY A 200 6.72 9.06 2.16
CA GLY A 200 6.51 9.26 3.58
C GLY A 200 5.22 10.00 3.88
N THR A 201 4.79 9.95 5.14
CA THR A 201 3.70 10.78 5.65
C THR A 201 4.16 12.25 5.77
N MET A 202 3.22 13.19 5.90
CA MET A 202 3.50 14.64 5.94
C MET A 202 3.03 15.26 7.28
N MET A 203 3.56 14.78 8.40
CA MET A 203 3.37 15.43 9.69
C MET A 203 4.32 16.62 9.83
N ALA A 204 3.79 17.71 10.37
CA ALA A 204 4.60 18.88 10.71
C ALA A 204 5.34 18.62 12.03
N CYS A 205 6.67 18.61 11.98
CA CYS A 205 7.55 18.60 13.15
C CYS A 205 8.42 19.87 13.16
N SER A 206 9.33 19.97 14.13
CA SER A 206 10.35 21.02 14.13
C SER A 206 11.21 20.97 12.87
N GLU A 207 11.70 22.12 12.44
CA GLU A 207 12.54 22.27 11.24
C GLU A 207 13.75 21.34 11.25
N ALA A 208 14.45 21.25 12.39
CA ALA A 208 15.60 20.35 12.55
C ALA A 208 15.26 18.86 12.33
N LEU A 209 14.05 18.40 12.65
CA LEU A 209 13.61 17.03 12.39
C LEU A 209 13.29 16.81 10.92
N MET A 210 12.68 17.80 10.26
CA MET A 210 12.39 17.73 8.83
C MET A 210 13.68 17.77 7.99
N GLU A 211 14.66 18.60 8.36
CA GLU A 211 15.98 18.64 7.71
C GLU A 211 16.75 17.31 7.89
N GLN A 212 16.67 16.71 9.08
CA GLN A 212 17.24 15.37 9.30
C GLN A 212 16.56 14.32 8.41
N GLU A 213 15.24 14.35 8.32
CA GLU A 213 14.47 13.43 7.49
C GLU A 213 14.79 13.59 5.99
N GLY A 214 14.88 14.84 5.50
CA GLY A 214 15.28 15.10 4.11
C GLY A 214 16.67 14.56 3.81
N ARG A 215 17.66 14.82 4.68
CA ARG A 215 19.01 14.25 4.55
C ARG A 215 19.01 12.73 4.54
N TYR A 216 18.13 12.12 5.34
CA TYR A 216 17.98 10.67 5.39
C TYR A 216 17.43 10.11 4.06
N TYR A 217 16.36 10.69 3.53
CA TYR A 217 15.80 10.24 2.25
C TYR A 217 16.76 10.45 1.08
N ASP A 218 17.49 11.57 1.07
CA ASP A 218 18.54 11.83 0.09
C ASP A 218 19.68 10.80 0.18
N ALA A 219 20.04 10.38 1.39
CA ALA A 219 21.05 9.35 1.61
C ALA A 219 20.57 7.98 1.11
N LEU A 220 19.31 7.60 1.38
CA LEU A 220 18.73 6.37 0.84
C LEU A 220 18.73 6.38 -0.70
N ALA A 221 18.33 7.49 -1.33
CA ALA A 221 18.28 7.63 -2.78
C ALA A 221 19.66 7.51 -3.46
N ARG A 222 20.73 7.93 -2.77
CA ARG A 222 22.12 7.82 -3.25
C ARG A 222 22.79 6.49 -2.91
N THR A 223 22.14 5.64 -2.12
CA THR A 223 22.72 4.36 -1.71
C THR A 223 22.80 3.43 -2.92
N ALA A 224 24.00 2.91 -3.15
CA ALA A 224 24.29 1.92 -4.19
C ALA A 224 24.92 0.65 -3.62
N ASN A 225 25.41 0.71 -2.37
CA ASN A 225 26.10 -0.41 -1.74
C ASN A 225 25.86 -0.41 -0.23
N PHE A 226 26.18 -1.52 0.44
CA PHE A 226 26.13 -1.65 1.89
C PHE A 226 27.31 -2.47 2.41
N ALA A 227 27.79 -2.12 3.61
CA ALA A 227 28.78 -2.90 4.34
C ALA A 227 28.22 -3.26 5.72
N ARG A 228 28.13 -4.56 6.01
CA ARG A 228 27.68 -5.07 7.31
C ARG A 228 28.86 -5.66 8.07
N THR A 229 29.08 -5.19 9.29
CA THR A 229 30.11 -5.70 10.21
C THR A 229 29.46 -6.04 11.55
N GLY A 230 29.13 -7.32 11.76
CA GLY A 230 28.47 -7.79 12.98
C GLY A 230 27.09 -7.15 13.20
N LYS A 231 27.02 -6.23 14.16
CA LYS A 231 25.81 -5.46 14.53
C LYS A 231 25.69 -4.10 13.83
N SER A 232 26.73 -3.66 13.12
CA SER A 232 26.75 -2.37 12.44
C SER A 232 26.51 -2.56 10.93
N LEU A 233 25.73 -1.66 10.34
CA LEU A 233 25.41 -1.59 8.92
C LEU A 233 25.71 -0.18 8.42
N HIS A 234 26.48 -0.09 7.34
CA HIS A 234 26.84 1.16 6.69
C HIS A 234 26.24 1.15 5.29
N LEU A 235 25.42 2.14 4.96
CA LEU A 235 24.96 2.38 3.59
C LEU A 235 25.98 3.25 2.87
N LEU A 236 26.34 2.83 1.67
CA LEU A 236 27.44 3.39 0.89
C LEU A 236 26.91 3.93 -0.45
N ASP A 237 27.50 5.02 -0.93
CA ASP A 237 27.29 5.48 -2.30
C ASP A 237 28.05 4.61 -3.33
N SER A 238 27.93 4.96 -4.61
CA SER A 238 28.65 4.28 -5.70
C SER A 238 30.18 4.47 -5.67
N ALA A 239 30.68 5.45 -4.90
CA ALA A 239 32.10 5.72 -4.68
C ALA A 239 32.66 5.04 -3.40
N GLY A 240 31.80 4.41 -2.59
CA GLY A 240 32.17 3.79 -1.31
C GLY A 240 32.17 4.74 -0.11
N THR A 241 31.56 5.92 -0.22
CA THR A 241 31.40 6.87 0.90
C THR A 241 30.25 6.42 1.80
N VAL A 242 30.45 6.44 3.12
CA VAL A 242 29.39 6.15 4.11
C VAL A 242 28.35 7.26 4.12
N LEU A 243 27.13 6.93 3.72
CA LEU A 243 25.98 7.83 3.70
C LEU A 243 25.13 7.70 4.97
N VAL A 244 24.97 6.48 5.48
CA VAL A 244 24.16 6.22 6.69
C VAL A 244 24.85 5.15 7.52
N GLU A 245 24.95 5.39 8.82
CA GLU A 245 25.40 4.43 9.80
C GLU A 245 24.20 3.94 10.61
N LEU A 246 24.07 2.63 10.71
CA LEU A 246 22.99 1.97 11.42
C LEU A 246 23.54 0.86 12.31
N GLU A 247 22.81 0.56 13.37
CA GLU A 247 23.07 -0.58 14.24
C GLU A 247 21.82 -1.43 14.39
N THR A 248 21.99 -2.74 14.58
CA THR A 248 20.87 -3.63 14.90
C THR A 248 20.18 -3.14 16.18
N ALA A 249 18.85 -3.02 16.15
CA ALA A 249 18.09 -2.73 17.35
C ALA A 249 18.38 -3.78 18.44
N PRO A 250 18.55 -3.37 19.71
CA PRO A 250 18.78 -4.29 20.82
C PRO A 250 17.56 -5.16 21.13
#